data_AF-A0A2E3C0C3-F1
#
_entry.id   AF-A0A2E3C0C3-F1
#
_cell.length_a   1.000
_cell.length_b   1.000
_cell.length_c   1.000
_cell.angle_alpha   90.00
_cell.angle_beta   90.00
_cell.angle_gamma   90.00
#
_symmetry.space_group_name_H-M   'P 1'
#
loop_
_entity.id
_entity.type
_entity.pdbx_description
1 polymer ?
#
loop_
_entity_poly.entity_id
_entity_poly.type
_entity_poly.pdbx_seq_one_letter_code
_entity_poly.pdbx_strand_id
1 'polypeptide(L)'
;MNKLLNYQIPHFYQLKETIQIKDCVLDASDTGTGKTYVALALAKELKLNPFIICPKSVISTWLSCAKFFNIKLFGIANYELLKGAKYYYVDDFYSLEKMDCQYMEKYEEDNKINFKFNLPSDTLVIFDEAHRCKNHKTVNSKLLDSISKSYSKILLLSATISDKIDCFKPFGTVFKLYDKNSDFRRWMRLKKKSKKIQHELKLLDDGEKEIDIINSSLFPNFGSRMRIKELGSLFPKNKIISQLYTCINKDKIQRQYELIQEAFNDLKNKETKAEALGKLIRARMKIEMYKVPIMLDLIQEGLDSNYSVVVFVNYRETMEYLAHYLDCDLLINGDQSLEDREYVIKQFQQNKKRILISIIQAGGVGISLHDIHGNHPRMSVISPTWSGQDMKQVFGRIHRAKSQSPAIQKLVYCAGTYEDEISKLIEQKLKNISGINDNDLVGSKIPIQKYREVLVDGKKIYEKF
;
A
#
# COMPACT_ATOMS: atom_id res chain seq x y z
N MET A 1 9.09 -3.53 21.80
CA MET A 1 8.08 -2.49 22.10
C MET A 1 8.47 -1.07 21.72
N ASN A 2 9.68 -0.57 22.03
CA ASN A 2 10.11 0.83 21.82
C ASN A 2 10.09 1.36 20.37
N LYS A 3 9.63 0.55 19.41
CA LYS A 3 9.56 0.87 17.98
C LYS A 3 8.12 1.09 17.48
N LEU A 4 7.10 0.83 18.30
CA LEU A 4 5.70 1.13 18.01
C LEU A 4 5.34 2.52 18.54
N LEU A 5 4.37 3.16 17.89
CA LEU A 5 3.79 4.42 18.35
C LEU A 5 2.86 4.16 19.54
N ASN A 6 2.72 5.15 20.43
CA ASN A 6 1.95 4.99 21.67
C ASN A 6 0.51 4.51 21.42
N TYR A 7 -0.16 5.05 20.39
CA TYR A 7 -1.52 4.64 20.05
C TYR A 7 -1.63 3.22 19.48
N GLN A 8 -0.53 2.61 19.05
CA GLN A 8 -0.51 1.23 18.55
C GLN A 8 -0.38 0.20 19.68
N ILE A 9 0.08 0.61 20.86
CA ILE A 9 0.40 -0.31 21.97
C ILE A 9 -0.83 -1.07 22.48
N PRO A 10 -1.99 -0.43 22.77
CA PRO A 10 -3.16 -1.16 23.25
C PRO A 10 -3.66 -2.19 22.23
N HIS A 11 -3.69 -1.79 20.96
CA HIS A 11 -4.08 -2.66 19.85
C HIS A 11 -3.15 -3.86 19.69
N PHE A 12 -1.83 -3.65 19.80
CA PHE A 12 -0.84 -4.71 19.78
C PHE A 12 -1.08 -5.77 20.86
N TYR A 13 -1.34 -5.35 22.11
CA TYR A 13 -1.59 -6.29 23.21
C TYR A 13 -2.88 -7.09 22.99
N GLN A 14 -3.95 -6.46 22.51
CA GLN A 14 -5.18 -7.17 22.19
C GLN A 14 -4.96 -8.23 21.11
N LEU A 15 -4.21 -7.91 20.04
CA LEU A 15 -3.86 -8.89 19.01
C LEU A 15 -2.99 -10.02 19.57
N LYS A 16 -2.03 -9.71 20.45
CA LYS A 16 -1.16 -10.69 21.12
C LYS A 16 -1.95 -11.69 21.94
N GLU A 17 -2.87 -11.23 22.78
CA GLU A 17 -3.72 -12.11 23.58
C GLU A 17 -4.63 -12.96 22.69
N THR A 18 -5.21 -12.35 21.65
CA THR A 18 -6.14 -13.04 20.76
C THR A 18 -5.46 -14.16 19.98
N ILE A 19 -4.26 -13.93 19.42
CA ILE A 19 -3.57 -14.91 18.56
C ILE A 19 -2.96 -16.08 19.34
N GLN A 20 -2.74 -15.91 20.64
CA GLN A 20 -2.36 -17.01 21.53
C GLN A 20 -3.49 -18.02 21.70
N ILE A 21 -4.75 -17.57 21.64
CA ILE A 21 -5.95 -18.40 21.85
C ILE A 21 -6.55 -18.87 20.51
N LYS A 22 -6.49 -18.03 19.47
CA LYS A 22 -7.12 -18.26 18.16
C LYS A 22 -6.10 -18.62 17.10
N ASP A 23 -6.52 -19.39 16.10
CA ASP A 23 -5.66 -19.72 14.96
C ASP A 23 -5.67 -18.62 13.90
N CYS A 24 -6.76 -17.86 13.78
CA CYS A 24 -6.86 -16.73 12.89
C CYS A 24 -7.30 -15.48 13.63
N VAL A 25 -6.59 -14.38 13.41
CA VAL A 25 -6.85 -13.07 14.01
C VAL A 25 -6.90 -11.99 12.94
N LEU A 26 -7.76 -11.00 13.14
CA LEU A 26 -7.96 -9.85 12.27
C LEU A 26 -7.42 -8.56 12.89
N ASP A 27 -6.52 -7.89 12.18
CA ASP A 27 -6.28 -6.47 12.35
C ASP A 27 -7.15 -5.70 11.33
N ALA A 28 -8.24 -5.13 11.83
CA ALA A 28 -9.18 -4.33 11.04
C ALA A 28 -8.89 -2.83 11.09
N SER A 29 -7.69 -2.42 11.47
CA SER A 29 -7.34 -1.01 11.65
C SER A 29 -7.35 -0.23 10.34
N ASP A 30 -7.71 1.05 10.44
CA ASP A 30 -7.78 1.98 9.31
C ASP A 30 -6.41 2.11 8.61
N THR A 31 -6.43 2.44 7.32
CA THR A 31 -5.21 2.61 6.52
C THR A 31 -4.33 3.73 7.07
N GLY A 32 -3.02 3.52 7.05
CA GLY A 32 -2.05 4.46 7.63
C GLY A 32 -1.87 4.38 9.15
N THR A 33 -2.63 3.57 9.89
CA THR A 33 -2.42 3.35 11.34
C THR A 33 -1.19 2.49 11.66
N GLY A 34 -0.62 1.81 10.67
CA GLY A 34 0.64 1.06 10.80
C GLY A 34 0.51 -0.44 11.04
N LYS A 35 -0.50 -1.10 10.45
CA LYS A 35 -0.73 -2.55 10.52
C LYS A 35 0.53 -3.39 10.28
N THR A 36 1.33 -3.06 9.25
CA THR A 36 2.61 -3.71 8.95
C THR A 36 3.58 -3.71 10.13
N TYR A 37 3.66 -2.58 10.86
CA TYR A 37 4.54 -2.46 12.03
C TYR A 37 4.02 -3.31 13.20
N VAL A 38 2.71 -3.28 13.45
CA VAL A 38 2.09 -4.08 14.51
C VAL A 38 2.24 -5.58 14.22
N ALA A 39 2.01 -6.01 12.98
CA ALA A 39 2.12 -7.40 12.55
C ALA A 39 3.54 -7.96 12.74
N LEU A 40 4.57 -7.21 12.35
CA LEU A 40 5.97 -7.64 12.52
C LEU A 40 6.44 -7.56 13.98
N ALA A 41 5.95 -6.57 14.73
CA ALA A 41 6.17 -6.53 16.18
C ALA A 41 5.55 -7.76 16.86
N LEU A 42 4.36 -8.17 16.43
CA LEU A 42 3.64 -9.33 16.95
C LEU A 42 4.39 -10.62 16.65
N ALA A 43 4.81 -10.82 15.39
CA ALA A 43 5.65 -11.95 14.98
C ALA A 43 6.92 -12.05 15.84
N LYS A 44 7.61 -10.92 16.03
CA LYS A 44 8.84 -10.85 16.82
C LYS A 44 8.61 -11.20 18.28
N GLU A 45 7.57 -10.64 18.90
CA GLU A 45 7.25 -10.87 20.31
C GLU A 45 6.86 -12.33 20.58
N LEU A 46 6.12 -12.94 19.65
CA LEU A 46 5.68 -14.33 19.75
C LEU A 46 6.74 -15.33 19.27
N LYS A 47 7.90 -14.86 18.79
CA LYS A 47 8.96 -15.68 18.19
C LYS A 47 8.45 -16.56 17.03
N LEU A 48 7.51 -16.04 16.25
CA LEU A 48 6.98 -16.71 15.06
C LEU A 48 7.70 -16.17 13.81
N ASN A 49 7.94 -17.07 12.87
CA ASN A 49 8.57 -16.76 11.59
C ASN A 49 7.48 -16.30 10.59
N PRO A 50 7.47 -15.02 10.17
CA PRO A 50 6.40 -14.49 9.34
C PRO A 50 6.53 -14.96 7.88
N PHE A 51 5.46 -15.52 7.33
CA PHE A 51 5.26 -15.72 5.89
C PHE A 51 4.23 -14.71 5.38
N ILE A 52 4.67 -13.74 4.59
CA ILE A 52 3.83 -12.62 4.17
C ILE A 52 3.25 -12.86 2.77
N ILE A 53 1.94 -12.63 2.64
CA ILE A 53 1.19 -12.63 1.38
C ILE A 53 0.62 -11.22 1.19
N CYS A 54 1.16 -10.46 0.24
CA CYS A 54 0.83 -9.04 0.09
C CYS A 54 0.70 -8.60 -1.38
N PRO A 55 0.18 -7.39 -1.68
CA PRO A 55 0.30 -6.83 -3.03
C PRO A 55 1.77 -6.71 -3.47
N LYS A 56 2.03 -6.85 -4.77
CA LYS A 56 3.41 -6.85 -5.30
C LYS A 56 4.15 -5.54 -5.00
N SER A 57 3.47 -4.41 -5.10
CA SER A 57 4.02 -3.07 -4.88
C SER A 57 4.54 -2.84 -3.46
N VAL A 58 4.02 -3.53 -2.44
CA VAL A 58 4.39 -3.31 -1.03
C VAL A 58 5.42 -4.33 -0.51
N ILE A 59 5.95 -5.23 -1.34
CA ILE A 59 6.98 -6.20 -0.93
C ILE A 59 8.19 -5.48 -0.31
N SER A 60 8.73 -4.45 -0.96
CA SER A 60 9.85 -3.66 -0.42
C SER A 60 9.53 -2.94 0.89
N THR A 61 8.27 -2.59 1.10
CA THR A 61 7.81 -1.99 2.36
C THR A 61 7.88 -3.01 3.48
N TRP A 62 7.36 -4.21 3.25
CA TRP A 62 7.46 -5.31 4.20
C TRP A 62 8.91 -5.67 4.54
N LEU A 63 9.80 -5.72 3.54
CA LEU A 63 11.24 -5.92 3.76
C LEU A 63 11.87 -4.80 4.59
N SER A 64 11.53 -3.55 4.29
CA SER A 64 12.03 -2.38 5.04
C SER A 64 11.56 -2.42 6.48
N CYS A 65 10.29 -2.74 6.74
CA CYS A 65 9.78 -2.89 8.10
C CYS A 65 10.41 -4.09 8.81
N ALA A 66 10.59 -5.23 8.14
CA ALA A 66 11.22 -6.41 8.72
C ALA A 66 12.67 -6.12 9.13
N LYS A 67 13.43 -5.40 8.29
CA LYS A 67 14.75 -4.86 8.63
C LYS A 67 14.69 -3.91 9.81
N PHE A 68 13.72 -2.98 9.85
CA PHE A 68 13.54 -2.06 10.97
C PHE A 68 13.29 -2.81 12.28
N PHE A 69 12.52 -3.90 12.29
CA PHE A 69 12.33 -4.74 13.47
C PHE A 69 13.46 -5.74 13.71
N ASN A 70 14.39 -5.92 12.77
CA ASN A 70 15.41 -6.96 12.77
C ASN A 70 14.77 -8.36 12.95
N ILE A 71 13.85 -8.71 12.05
CA ILE A 71 13.18 -10.01 11.99
C ILE A 71 13.35 -10.62 10.60
N LYS A 72 13.88 -11.85 10.53
CA LYS A 72 13.99 -12.60 9.27
C LYS A 72 12.59 -13.08 8.88
N LEU A 73 12.28 -12.99 7.58
CA LEU A 73 11.03 -13.51 7.05
C LEU A 73 11.21 -14.97 6.68
N PHE A 74 10.21 -15.81 6.94
CA PHE A 74 10.18 -17.18 6.41
C PHE A 74 10.09 -17.17 4.88
N GLY A 75 9.28 -16.25 4.37
CA GLY A 75 9.09 -16.02 2.96
C GLY A 75 8.18 -14.81 2.73
N ILE A 76 8.15 -14.34 1.50
CA ILE A 76 7.20 -13.32 1.06
C ILE A 76 6.72 -13.62 -0.35
N ALA A 77 5.44 -13.46 -0.62
CA ALA A 77 4.88 -13.65 -1.96
C ALA A 77 3.79 -12.62 -2.23
N ASN A 78 3.63 -12.25 -3.50
CA ASN A 78 2.36 -11.66 -3.90
C ASN A 78 1.35 -12.75 -4.25
N TYR A 79 0.06 -12.41 -4.17
CA TYR A 79 -1.04 -13.34 -4.42
C TYR A 79 -0.87 -14.15 -5.72
N GLU A 80 -0.50 -13.50 -6.83
CA GLU A 80 -0.33 -14.20 -8.12
C GLU A 80 0.87 -15.15 -8.15
N LEU A 81 1.98 -14.78 -7.50
CA LEU A 81 3.16 -15.65 -7.42
C LEU A 81 2.85 -16.91 -6.61
N LEU A 82 2.14 -16.75 -5.49
CA LEU A 82 1.80 -17.87 -4.62
C LEU A 82 0.79 -18.82 -5.26
N LYS A 83 -0.16 -18.34 -6.08
CA LYS A 83 -1.02 -19.22 -6.91
C LYS A 83 -0.22 -20.12 -7.86
N GLY A 84 0.96 -19.67 -8.26
CA GLY A 84 1.92 -20.44 -9.03
C GLY A 84 2.76 -21.41 -8.20
N ALA A 85 2.45 -21.59 -6.91
CA ALA A 85 3.25 -22.33 -5.93
C ALA A 85 4.69 -21.81 -5.82
N LYS A 86 4.86 -20.47 -5.87
CA LYS A 86 6.17 -19.82 -5.77
C LYS A 86 6.15 -18.74 -4.72
N TYR A 87 7.31 -18.44 -4.17
CA TYR A 87 7.51 -17.34 -3.23
C TYR A 87 8.91 -16.76 -3.39
N TYR A 88 9.15 -15.63 -2.74
CA TYR A 88 10.50 -15.09 -2.59
C TYR A 88 11.07 -15.54 -1.25
N TYR A 89 12.18 -16.27 -1.32
CA TYR A 89 13.03 -16.48 -0.16
C TYR A 89 13.84 -15.22 0.10
N VAL A 90 13.99 -14.89 1.39
CA VAL A 90 14.64 -13.67 1.86
C VAL A 90 15.83 -14.10 2.70
N ASP A 91 17.01 -14.12 2.10
CA ASP A 91 18.24 -14.46 2.83
C ASP A 91 18.82 -13.23 3.52
N ASP A 92 19.02 -12.17 2.75
CA ASP A 92 19.24 -10.80 3.20
C ASP A 92 18.10 -9.91 2.69
N PHE A 93 17.79 -8.79 3.38
CA PHE A 93 16.66 -7.92 3.00
C PHE A 93 16.81 -7.21 1.63
N TYR A 94 17.83 -7.55 0.86
CA TYR A 94 18.21 -6.89 -0.39
C TYR A 94 18.07 -7.80 -1.61
N SER A 95 18.18 -9.11 -1.43
CA SER A 95 17.98 -10.11 -2.48
C SER A 95 16.65 -10.85 -2.31
N LEU A 96 15.93 -11.00 -3.41
CA LEU A 96 14.72 -11.81 -3.48
C LEU A 96 14.97 -12.94 -4.46
N GLU A 97 15.18 -14.13 -3.93
CA GLU A 97 15.30 -15.32 -4.76
C GLU A 97 13.92 -15.95 -4.94
N LYS A 98 13.49 -16.07 -6.20
CA LYS A 98 12.21 -16.72 -6.51
C LYS A 98 12.40 -18.23 -6.46
N MET A 99 11.71 -18.89 -5.54
CA MET A 99 11.78 -20.33 -5.33
C MET A 99 10.41 -20.97 -5.47
N ASP A 100 10.38 -22.26 -5.82
CA ASP A 100 9.18 -23.07 -5.70
C ASP A 100 8.87 -23.30 -4.21
N CYS A 101 7.59 -23.20 -3.84
CA CYS A 101 7.16 -23.30 -2.46
C CYS A 101 7.06 -24.78 -2.06
N GLN A 102 8.11 -25.28 -1.43
CA GLN A 102 8.22 -26.68 -0.99
C GLN A 102 7.15 -27.07 0.07
N TYR A 103 6.53 -26.07 0.69
CA TYR A 103 5.49 -26.24 1.71
C TYR A 103 4.07 -26.17 1.12
N MET A 104 3.95 -26.13 -0.21
CA MET A 104 2.69 -25.96 -0.90
C MET A 104 2.57 -26.91 -2.09
N GLU A 105 1.55 -27.76 -2.06
CA GLU A 105 1.16 -28.59 -3.19
C GLU A 105 -0.04 -27.94 -3.91
N LYS A 106 0.09 -27.78 -5.23
CA LYS A 106 -1.01 -27.35 -6.10
C LYS A 106 -1.53 -28.56 -6.86
N TYR A 107 -2.83 -28.81 -6.77
CA TYR A 107 -3.49 -29.91 -7.46
C TYR A 107 -4.84 -29.45 -8.05
N GLU A 108 -5.42 -30.28 -8.91
CA GLU A 108 -6.71 -30.05 -9.52
C GLU A 108 -7.68 -31.15 -9.13
N GLU A 109 -8.87 -30.77 -8.69
CA GLU A 109 -9.96 -31.68 -8.32
C GLU A 109 -11.25 -31.03 -8.83
N ASP A 110 -12.13 -31.78 -9.51
CA ASP A 110 -13.36 -31.26 -10.12
C ASP A 110 -13.15 -30.02 -11.04
N ASN A 111 -12.12 -30.04 -11.89
CA ASN A 111 -11.71 -28.92 -12.76
C ASN A 111 -11.47 -27.60 -12.00
N LYS A 112 -11.06 -27.72 -10.73
CA LYS A 112 -10.82 -26.61 -9.82
C LYS A 112 -9.43 -26.75 -9.22
N ILE A 113 -8.65 -25.69 -9.36
CA ILE A 113 -7.36 -25.56 -8.66
C ILE A 113 -7.62 -25.54 -7.15
N ASN A 114 -6.88 -26.38 -6.42
CA ASN A 114 -6.85 -26.47 -4.96
C ASN A 114 -5.38 -26.48 -4.47
N PHE A 115 -5.23 -26.25 -3.17
CA PHE A 115 -3.92 -26.16 -2.54
C PHE A 115 -3.89 -26.94 -1.22
N LYS A 116 -2.72 -27.48 -0.89
CA LYS A 116 -2.43 -28.07 0.41
C LYS A 116 -1.14 -27.46 0.94
N PHE A 117 -1.17 -26.98 2.18
CA PHE A 117 -0.02 -26.37 2.83
C PHE A 117 0.48 -27.25 3.97
N ASN A 118 1.81 -27.35 4.09
CA ASN A 118 2.49 -28.03 5.19
C ASN A 118 3.61 -27.12 5.72
N LEU A 119 3.22 -25.98 6.29
CA LEU A 119 4.15 -25.00 6.84
C LEU A 119 4.66 -25.43 8.22
N PRO A 120 5.89 -25.05 8.60
CA PRO A 120 6.39 -25.24 9.96
C PRO A 120 5.45 -24.64 11.02
N SER A 121 5.36 -25.29 12.19
CA SER A 121 4.41 -24.92 13.26
C SER A 121 4.67 -23.53 13.86
N ASP A 122 5.89 -23.03 13.75
CA ASP A 122 6.32 -21.70 14.19
C ASP A 122 6.10 -20.62 13.12
N THR A 123 5.35 -20.93 12.04
CA THR A 123 5.03 -19.96 10.98
C THR A 123 3.80 -19.12 11.34
N LEU A 124 3.94 -17.80 11.25
CA LEU A 124 2.81 -16.87 11.22
C LEU A 124 2.52 -16.45 9.77
N VAL A 125 1.40 -16.88 9.22
CA VAL A 125 1.00 -16.48 7.87
C VAL A 125 0.24 -15.15 7.94
N ILE A 126 0.77 -14.13 7.29
CA ILE A 126 0.21 -12.77 7.29
C ILE A 126 -0.39 -12.49 5.91
N PHE A 127 -1.71 -12.30 5.85
CA PHE A 127 -2.39 -11.84 4.64
C PHE A 127 -2.58 -10.33 4.71
N ASP A 128 -1.79 -9.60 3.94
CA ASP A 128 -1.96 -8.17 3.74
C ASP A 128 -2.99 -7.90 2.64
N GLU A 129 -3.82 -6.87 2.84
CA GLU A 129 -5.03 -6.62 2.07
C GLU A 129 -5.92 -7.86 1.91
N ALA A 130 -6.23 -8.49 3.05
CA ALA A 130 -6.98 -9.75 3.09
C ALA A 130 -8.36 -9.68 2.41
N HIS A 131 -8.94 -8.49 2.22
CA HIS A 131 -10.14 -8.29 1.40
C HIS A 131 -10.02 -8.85 -0.03
N ARG A 132 -8.80 -9.06 -0.56
CA ARG A 132 -8.56 -9.73 -1.84
C ARG A 132 -9.02 -11.20 -1.86
N CYS A 133 -9.28 -11.79 -0.70
CA CYS A 133 -9.82 -13.14 -0.51
C CYS A 133 -11.35 -13.17 -0.36
N LYS A 134 -12.05 -12.04 -0.48
CA LYS A 134 -13.48 -11.91 -0.13
C LYS A 134 -14.46 -12.66 -1.03
N ASN A 135 -14.04 -13.05 -2.23
CA ASN A 135 -14.88 -13.81 -3.14
C ASN A 135 -14.56 -15.31 -3.04
N HIS A 136 -15.46 -16.07 -2.38
CA HIS A 136 -15.36 -17.51 -2.15
C HIS A 136 -15.15 -18.37 -3.41
N LYS A 137 -15.44 -17.85 -4.61
CA LYS A 137 -15.24 -18.55 -5.88
C LYS A 137 -13.82 -18.40 -6.44
N THR A 138 -13.04 -17.45 -5.94
CA THR A 138 -11.72 -17.12 -6.49
C THR A 138 -10.62 -18.02 -5.94
N VAL A 139 -9.55 -18.15 -6.72
CA VAL A 139 -8.33 -18.86 -6.30
C VAL A 139 -7.72 -18.23 -5.04
N ASN A 140 -7.81 -16.92 -4.86
CA ASN A 140 -7.36 -16.23 -3.63
C ASN A 140 -8.07 -16.75 -2.38
N SER A 141 -9.40 -16.88 -2.45
CA SER A 141 -10.18 -17.40 -1.32
C SER A 141 -9.83 -18.84 -1.00
N LYS A 142 -9.58 -19.68 -2.02
CA LYS A 142 -9.15 -21.06 -1.81
C LYS A 142 -7.78 -21.14 -1.16
N LEU A 143 -6.87 -20.25 -1.54
CA LEU A 143 -5.55 -20.17 -0.93
C LEU A 143 -5.64 -19.87 0.57
N LEU A 144 -6.48 -18.91 0.96
CA LEU A 144 -6.75 -18.61 2.37
C LEU A 144 -7.39 -19.80 3.11
N ASP A 145 -8.40 -20.44 2.51
CA ASP A 145 -9.07 -21.62 3.08
C ASP A 145 -8.10 -22.79 3.28
N SER A 146 -7.24 -23.07 2.30
CA SER A 146 -6.21 -24.11 2.39
C SER A 146 -5.20 -23.86 3.51
N ILE A 147 -4.77 -22.62 3.71
CA ILE A 147 -3.87 -22.26 4.82
C ILE A 147 -4.59 -22.39 6.17
N SER A 148 -5.89 -22.05 6.26
CA SER A 148 -6.66 -22.23 7.50
C SER A 148 -6.80 -23.68 7.96
N LYS A 149 -6.59 -24.63 7.04
CA LYS A 149 -6.56 -26.08 7.31
C LYS A 149 -5.17 -26.59 7.66
N SER A 150 -4.12 -25.82 7.38
CA SER A 150 -2.79 -26.05 7.94
C SER A 150 -2.76 -25.48 9.36
N TYR A 151 -2.20 -26.19 10.34
CA TYR A 151 -2.19 -25.81 11.77
C TYR A 151 -1.40 -24.50 12.09
N SER A 152 -1.19 -23.63 11.11
CA SER A 152 -0.47 -22.36 11.21
C SER A 152 -1.31 -21.27 11.84
N LYS A 153 -0.65 -20.32 12.52
CA LYS A 153 -1.29 -19.08 12.94
C LYS A 153 -1.46 -18.14 11.74
N ILE A 154 -2.60 -17.48 11.66
CA ILE A 154 -2.97 -16.57 10.57
C ILE A 154 -3.27 -15.20 11.15
N LEU A 155 -2.68 -14.17 10.54
CA LEU A 155 -3.01 -12.77 10.78
C LEU A 155 -3.54 -12.15 9.48
N LEU A 156 -4.80 -11.73 9.51
CA LEU A 156 -5.43 -11.00 8.41
C LEU A 156 -5.30 -9.51 8.67
N LEU A 157 -4.75 -8.77 7.71
CA LEU A 157 -4.68 -7.31 7.74
C LEU A 157 -5.61 -6.76 6.68
N SER A 158 -6.67 -6.09 7.11
CA SER A 158 -7.54 -5.36 6.17
C SER A 158 -8.48 -4.43 6.90
N ALA A 159 -8.54 -3.16 6.48
CA ALA A 159 -9.47 -2.19 7.09
C ALA A 159 -10.94 -2.65 6.94
N THR A 160 -11.25 -3.41 5.88
CA THR A 160 -12.56 -3.98 5.64
C THR A 160 -12.45 -5.43 5.16
N ILE A 161 -13.33 -6.31 5.63
CA ILE A 161 -13.44 -7.70 5.13
C ILE A 161 -14.87 -8.06 4.70
N SER A 162 -15.79 -7.09 4.79
CA SER A 162 -17.23 -7.31 4.56
C SER A 162 -17.92 -6.05 4.03
N ASP A 163 -17.41 -5.47 2.94
CA ASP A 163 -18.09 -4.34 2.27
C ASP A 163 -19.49 -4.75 1.76
N LYS A 164 -19.62 -6.01 1.35
CA LYS A 164 -20.89 -6.69 1.10
C LYS A 164 -20.98 -7.88 2.04
N ILE A 165 -22.16 -8.15 2.58
CA ILE A 165 -22.36 -9.24 3.57
C ILE A 165 -21.93 -10.61 3.03
N ASP A 166 -22.18 -10.87 1.74
CA ASP A 166 -21.77 -12.10 1.06
C ASP A 166 -20.25 -12.28 0.93
N CYS A 167 -19.49 -11.19 1.01
CA CYS A 167 -18.02 -11.20 1.00
C CYS A 167 -17.41 -11.75 2.30
N PHE A 168 -18.21 -11.87 3.37
CA PHE A 168 -17.76 -12.43 4.64
C PHE A 168 -17.68 -13.96 4.66
N LYS A 169 -18.36 -14.65 3.72
CA LYS A 169 -18.41 -16.12 3.62
C LYS A 169 -17.07 -16.83 3.87
N PRO A 170 -16.01 -16.52 3.09
CA PRO A 170 -14.74 -17.22 3.24
C PRO A 170 -14.03 -16.87 4.56
N PHE A 171 -14.28 -15.70 5.14
CA PHE A 171 -13.67 -15.34 6.42
C PHE A 171 -14.34 -16.06 7.59
N GLY A 172 -15.66 -16.27 7.54
CA GLY A 172 -16.34 -16.97 8.62
C GLY A 172 -15.95 -18.44 8.74
N THR A 173 -15.56 -19.10 7.63
CA THR A 173 -14.96 -20.45 7.71
C THR A 173 -13.58 -20.41 8.35
N VAL A 174 -12.74 -19.45 7.97
CA VAL A 174 -11.38 -19.27 8.52
C VAL A 174 -11.40 -18.92 10.01
N PHE A 175 -12.37 -18.13 10.47
CA PHE A 175 -12.62 -17.85 11.89
C PHE A 175 -13.34 -18.98 12.63
N LYS A 176 -13.70 -20.08 11.93
CA LYS A 176 -14.44 -21.22 12.49
C LYS A 176 -15.79 -20.81 13.10
N LEU A 177 -16.46 -19.82 12.52
CA LEU A 177 -17.83 -19.42 12.89
C LEU A 177 -18.88 -20.40 12.35
N TYR A 178 -18.52 -21.09 11.27
CA TYR A 178 -19.27 -22.16 10.60
C TYR A 178 -18.31 -22.98 9.72
N ASP A 179 -18.68 -24.21 9.37
CA ASP A 179 -17.77 -25.15 8.71
C ASP A 179 -17.63 -24.91 7.21
N LYS A 180 -18.74 -24.59 6.51
CA LYS A 180 -18.76 -24.39 5.06
C LYS A 180 -19.36 -23.05 4.67
N ASN A 181 -18.91 -22.50 3.54
CA ASN A 181 -19.49 -21.28 2.96
C ASN A 181 -21.02 -21.37 2.75
N SER A 182 -21.56 -22.57 2.52
CA SER A 182 -23.00 -22.84 2.41
C SER A 182 -23.77 -22.58 3.71
N ASP A 183 -23.11 -22.70 4.86
CA ASP A 183 -23.74 -22.58 6.18
C ASP A 183 -23.91 -21.13 6.62
N PHE A 184 -23.30 -20.18 5.90
CA PHE A 184 -23.36 -18.75 6.19
C PHE A 184 -24.80 -18.23 6.39
N ARG A 185 -25.73 -18.60 5.49
CA ARG A 185 -27.14 -18.15 5.58
C ARG A 185 -27.81 -18.70 6.84
N ARG A 186 -27.54 -19.96 7.19
CA ARG A 186 -28.06 -20.60 8.41
C ARG A 186 -27.51 -19.90 9.64
N TRP A 187 -26.19 -19.68 9.69
CA TRP A 187 -25.52 -18.97 10.76
C TRP A 187 -26.07 -17.55 10.96
N MET A 188 -26.21 -16.77 9.87
CA MET A 188 -26.73 -15.42 9.92
C MET A 188 -28.16 -15.38 10.47
N ARG A 189 -29.04 -16.28 10.00
CA ARG A 189 -30.42 -16.39 10.49
C ARG A 189 -30.48 -16.70 11.99
N LEU A 190 -29.63 -17.61 12.48
CA LEU A 190 -29.57 -17.94 13.90
C LEU A 190 -29.09 -16.75 14.74
N LYS A 191 -28.07 -16.02 14.27
CA LYS A 191 -27.57 -14.82 14.95
C LYS A 191 -28.59 -13.68 14.98
N LYS A 192 -29.31 -13.43 13.87
CA LYS A 192 -30.44 -12.48 13.82
C LYS A 192 -31.49 -12.81 14.89
N LYS A 193 -31.87 -14.08 15.03
CA LYS A 193 -32.82 -14.51 16.08
C LYS A 193 -32.27 -14.23 17.49
N SER A 194 -31.01 -14.56 17.75
CA SER A 194 -30.40 -14.34 19.08
C SER A 194 -30.28 -12.88 19.47
N LYS A 195 -30.21 -11.96 18.49
CA LYS A 195 -30.04 -10.51 18.71
C LYS A 195 -31.30 -9.69 18.47
N LYS A 196 -32.44 -10.32 18.21
CA LYS A 196 -33.68 -9.65 17.78
C LYS A 196 -34.04 -8.47 18.67
N ILE A 197 -34.08 -8.68 19.99
CA ILE A 197 -34.41 -7.64 20.99
C ILE A 197 -33.40 -6.48 20.93
N GLN A 198 -32.11 -6.77 20.88
CA GLN A 198 -31.06 -5.74 20.81
C GLN A 198 -31.14 -4.91 19.53
N HIS A 199 -31.46 -5.55 18.41
CA HIS A 199 -31.56 -4.90 17.10
C HIS A 199 -32.82 -4.06 16.96
N GLU A 200 -33.95 -4.50 17.51
CA GLU A 200 -35.20 -3.72 17.56
C GLU A 200 -35.02 -2.44 18.39
N LEU A 201 -34.32 -2.52 19.52
CA LEU A 201 -33.99 -1.34 20.34
C LEU A 201 -33.08 -0.34 19.64
N LYS A 202 -32.19 -0.79 18.75
CA LYS A 202 -31.27 0.06 17.99
C LYS A 202 -31.88 0.62 16.70
N LEU A 203 -33.10 0.22 16.33
CA LEU A 203 -33.78 0.64 15.10
C LEU A 203 -32.95 0.43 13.82
N LEU A 204 -32.15 -0.64 13.78
CA LEU A 204 -31.29 -0.94 12.63
C LEU A 204 -32.10 -1.48 11.44
N ASP A 205 -31.68 -1.17 10.23
CA ASP A 205 -32.18 -1.86 9.03
C ASP A 205 -31.59 -3.28 8.90
N ASP A 206 -32.09 -4.07 7.94
CA ASP A 206 -31.67 -5.46 7.80
C ASP A 206 -30.20 -5.65 7.37
N GLY A 207 -29.61 -4.71 6.64
CA GLY A 207 -28.20 -4.72 6.27
C GLY A 207 -27.29 -4.31 7.43
N GLU A 208 -27.70 -3.28 8.16
CA GLU A 208 -27.03 -2.83 9.39
C GLU A 208 -27.01 -3.93 10.46
N LYS A 209 -28.12 -4.67 10.62
CA LYS A 209 -28.17 -5.84 11.50
C LYS A 209 -27.14 -6.90 11.12
N GLU A 210 -26.96 -7.17 9.84
CA GLU A 210 -26.00 -8.18 9.35
C GLU A 210 -24.55 -7.74 9.59
N ILE A 211 -24.26 -6.45 9.36
CA ILE A 211 -22.95 -5.87 9.66
C ILE A 211 -22.68 -5.87 11.18
N ASP A 212 -23.67 -5.54 12.02
CA ASP A 212 -23.54 -5.62 13.49
C ASP A 212 -23.29 -7.06 13.95
N ILE A 213 -23.99 -8.05 13.36
CA ILE A 213 -23.76 -9.47 13.66
C ILE A 213 -22.33 -9.88 13.33
N ILE A 214 -21.82 -9.52 12.16
CA ILE A 214 -20.44 -9.85 11.76
C ILE A 214 -19.46 -9.18 12.73
N ASN A 215 -19.57 -7.86 12.94
CA ASN A 215 -18.66 -7.12 13.80
C ASN A 215 -18.66 -7.66 15.23
N SER A 216 -19.82 -7.89 15.82
CA SER A 216 -19.93 -8.41 17.20
C SER A 216 -19.55 -9.89 17.34
N SER A 217 -19.57 -10.65 16.25
CA SER A 217 -19.05 -12.03 16.25
C SER A 217 -17.53 -12.07 16.17
N LEU A 218 -16.90 -11.03 15.59
CA LEU A 218 -15.46 -10.92 15.43
C LEU A 218 -14.80 -10.21 16.61
N PHE A 219 -15.28 -9.03 17.01
CA PHE A 219 -14.62 -8.19 18.00
C PHE A 219 -15.26 -8.36 19.38
N PRO A 220 -14.46 -8.48 20.45
CA PRO A 220 -12.98 -8.49 20.48
C PRO A 220 -12.33 -9.88 20.24
N ASN A 221 -13.13 -10.93 20.08
CA ASN A 221 -12.69 -12.33 20.23
C ASN A 221 -11.78 -12.89 19.13
N PHE A 222 -11.75 -12.26 17.96
CA PHE A 222 -11.02 -12.69 16.76
C PHE A 222 -10.19 -11.55 16.16
N GLY A 223 -10.06 -10.42 16.85
CA GLY A 223 -9.32 -9.30 16.29
C GLY A 223 -9.40 -8.01 17.09
N SER A 224 -8.70 -7.02 16.59
CA SER A 224 -8.72 -5.65 17.09
C SER A 224 -8.80 -4.65 15.94
N ARG A 225 -9.21 -3.41 16.25
CA ARG A 225 -9.38 -2.34 15.27
C ARG A 225 -8.97 -1.01 15.87
N MET A 226 -8.02 -0.31 15.25
CA MET A 226 -7.77 1.10 15.49
C MET A 226 -8.52 1.93 14.45
N ARG A 227 -9.48 2.74 14.89
CA ARG A 227 -10.13 3.73 14.01
C ARG A 227 -9.50 5.09 14.18
N ILE A 228 -9.11 5.74 13.10
CA ILE A 228 -8.51 7.09 13.13
C ILE A 228 -9.42 8.08 13.85
N LYS A 229 -10.75 7.96 13.67
CA LYS A 229 -11.75 8.78 14.36
C LYS A 229 -11.70 8.63 15.89
N GLU A 230 -11.41 7.43 16.40
CA GLU A 230 -11.31 7.13 17.83
C GLU A 230 -9.95 7.58 18.42
N LEU A 231 -8.90 7.65 17.60
CA LEU A 231 -7.57 8.11 18.02
C LEU A 231 -7.50 9.61 18.30
N GLY A 232 -8.40 10.41 17.72
CA GLY A 232 -8.44 11.86 17.94
C GLY A 232 -7.09 12.53 17.66
N SER A 233 -6.56 13.27 18.65
CA SER A 233 -5.28 13.98 18.54
C SER A 233 -4.05 13.06 18.54
N LEU A 234 -4.19 11.78 18.90
CA LEU A 234 -3.08 10.82 18.87
C LEU A 234 -2.67 10.47 17.43
N PHE A 235 -3.60 10.58 16.48
CA PHE A 235 -3.31 10.41 15.05
C PHE A 235 -3.04 11.77 14.39
N PRO A 236 -1.97 11.90 13.59
CA PRO A 236 -1.66 13.17 12.94
C PRO A 236 -2.74 13.56 11.93
N LYS A 237 -3.16 14.84 11.95
CA LYS A 237 -4.14 15.38 10.98
C LYS A 237 -3.66 15.32 9.52
N ASN A 238 -2.35 15.34 9.31
CA ASN A 238 -1.72 15.16 8.01
C ASN A 238 -0.55 14.18 8.15
N LYS A 239 -0.67 13.00 7.56
CA LYS A 239 0.37 11.97 7.60
C LYS A 239 1.05 11.85 6.23
N ILE A 240 2.28 12.32 6.14
CA ILE A 240 3.12 12.16 4.95
C ILE A 240 3.99 10.91 5.12
N ILE A 241 3.96 10.03 4.13
CA ILE A 241 4.63 8.73 4.12
C ILE A 241 5.60 8.72 2.93
N SER A 242 6.90 8.66 3.23
CA SER A 242 7.96 8.46 2.24
C SER A 242 8.32 6.99 2.20
N GLN A 243 7.83 6.26 1.21
CA GLN A 243 7.92 4.80 1.17
C GLN A 243 8.48 4.31 -0.16
N LEU A 244 9.29 3.25 -0.07
CA LEU A 244 9.85 2.55 -1.22
C LEU A 244 8.93 1.41 -1.63
N TYR A 245 8.57 1.40 -2.91
CA TYR A 245 7.69 0.42 -3.54
C TYR A 245 8.44 -0.46 -4.53
N THR A 246 8.06 -1.73 -4.62
CA THR A 246 8.65 -2.67 -5.57
C THR A 246 8.18 -2.33 -6.98
N CYS A 247 9.13 -2.09 -7.89
CA CYS A 247 8.84 -1.72 -9.27
C CYS A 247 9.21 -2.83 -10.26
N ILE A 248 8.31 -3.07 -11.21
CA ILE A 248 8.55 -3.96 -12.34
C ILE A 248 9.61 -3.38 -13.29
N ASN A 249 9.63 -2.05 -13.44
CA ASN A 249 10.50 -1.33 -14.36
C ASN A 249 11.78 -0.78 -13.67
N LYS A 250 12.23 -1.38 -12.55
CA LYS A 250 13.34 -0.84 -11.74
C LYS A 250 14.60 -0.55 -12.57
N ASP A 251 14.98 -1.46 -13.48
CA ASP A 251 16.22 -1.32 -14.26
C ASP A 251 16.09 -0.20 -15.29
N LYS A 252 14.89 -0.01 -15.85
CA LYS A 252 14.61 1.10 -16.77
C LYS A 252 14.65 2.45 -16.04
N ILE A 253 14.11 2.50 -14.82
CA ILE A 253 14.16 3.70 -13.95
C ILE A 253 15.61 4.02 -13.60
N GLN A 254 16.37 3.04 -13.13
CA GLN A 254 17.79 3.21 -12.80
C GLN A 254 18.60 3.73 -14.00
N ARG A 255 18.36 3.17 -15.19
CA ARG A 255 18.98 3.65 -16.43
C ARG A 255 18.63 5.11 -16.75
N GLN A 256 17.41 5.56 -16.43
CA GLN A 256 17.07 6.98 -16.62
C GLN A 256 17.80 7.88 -15.62
N TYR A 257 18.02 7.44 -14.37
CA TYR A 257 18.81 8.19 -13.40
C TYR A 257 20.28 8.34 -13.82
N GLU A 258 20.86 7.32 -14.44
CA GLU A 258 22.20 7.40 -15.06
C GLU A 258 22.25 8.47 -16.16
N LEU A 259 21.25 8.49 -17.05
CA LEU A 259 21.15 9.52 -18.10
C LEU A 259 20.97 10.93 -17.52
N ILE A 260 20.24 11.06 -16.41
CA ILE A 260 20.11 12.33 -15.68
C ILE A 260 21.48 12.79 -15.17
N GLN A 261 22.30 11.88 -14.66
CA GLN A 261 23.64 12.20 -14.19
C GLN A 261 24.56 12.66 -15.33
N GLU A 262 24.55 11.94 -16.45
CA GLU A 262 25.28 12.32 -17.67
C GLU A 262 24.87 13.73 -18.10
N ALA A 263 23.56 13.99 -18.20
CA ALA A 263 23.04 15.31 -18.54
C ALA A 263 23.47 16.41 -17.55
N PHE A 264 23.53 16.11 -16.24
CA PHE A 264 24.03 17.07 -15.24
C PHE A 264 25.52 17.38 -15.39
N ASN A 265 26.32 16.41 -15.86
CA ASN A 265 27.72 16.66 -16.18
C ASN A 265 27.85 17.52 -17.44
N ASP A 266 27.06 17.23 -18.47
CA ASP A 266 27.02 18.00 -19.71
C ASP A 266 26.56 19.44 -19.48
N LEU A 267 25.61 19.68 -18.56
CA LEU A 267 25.14 21.03 -18.21
C LEU A 267 26.24 21.96 -17.67
N LYS A 268 27.38 21.43 -17.23
CA LYS A 268 28.55 22.24 -16.83
C LYS A 268 29.30 22.78 -18.04
N ASN A 269 29.11 22.20 -19.22
CA ASN A 269 29.71 22.62 -20.49
C ASN A 269 28.71 23.52 -21.24
N LYS A 270 29.11 24.74 -21.61
CA LYS A 270 28.18 25.77 -22.15
C LYS A 270 27.58 25.42 -23.51
N GLU A 271 28.26 24.63 -24.34
CA GLU A 271 27.86 24.33 -25.73
C GLU A 271 26.70 23.31 -25.82
N THR A 272 26.52 22.44 -24.83
CA THR A 272 25.53 21.34 -24.86
C THR A 272 24.29 21.58 -23.98
N LYS A 273 24.12 22.79 -23.44
CA LYS A 273 23.14 23.08 -22.38
C LYS A 273 21.68 22.77 -22.77
N ALA A 274 21.27 23.13 -23.98
CA ALA A 274 19.89 22.90 -24.46
C ALA A 274 19.62 21.40 -24.68
N GLU A 275 20.58 20.68 -25.26
CA GLU A 275 20.49 19.24 -25.48
C GLU A 275 20.45 18.48 -24.15
N ALA A 276 21.30 18.86 -23.20
CA ALA A 276 21.35 18.27 -21.86
C ALA A 276 20.04 18.51 -21.09
N LEU A 277 19.44 19.70 -21.20
CA LEU A 277 18.13 19.99 -20.60
C LEU A 277 17.03 19.11 -21.22
N GLY A 278 17.03 18.92 -22.54
CA GLY A 278 16.10 18.02 -23.23
C GLY A 278 16.24 16.56 -22.78
N LYS A 279 17.47 16.07 -22.63
CA LYS A 279 17.77 14.72 -22.09
C LYS A 279 17.23 14.58 -20.66
N LEU A 280 17.49 15.57 -19.81
CA LEU A 280 17.03 15.61 -18.41
C LEU A 280 15.50 15.49 -18.32
N ILE A 281 14.76 16.31 -19.07
CA ILE A 281 13.29 16.31 -19.05
C ILE A 281 12.73 14.96 -19.52
N ARG A 282 13.24 14.43 -20.64
CA ARG A 282 12.80 13.13 -21.17
C ARG A 282 13.05 11.98 -20.21
N ALA A 283 14.21 11.97 -19.54
CA ALA A 283 14.52 10.94 -18.56
C ALA A 283 13.56 11.00 -17.36
N ARG A 284 13.25 12.20 -16.85
CA ARG A 284 12.29 12.40 -15.76
C ARG A 284 10.86 12.00 -16.15
N MET A 285 10.42 12.32 -17.37
CA MET A 285 9.12 11.87 -17.91
C MET A 285 9.01 10.35 -17.90
N LYS A 286 10.05 9.67 -18.41
CA LYS A 286 10.11 8.20 -18.43
C LYS A 286 10.10 7.59 -17.03
N ILE A 287 10.83 8.17 -16.08
CA ILE A 287 10.82 7.69 -14.67
C ILE A 287 9.40 7.73 -14.11
N GLU A 288 8.70 8.85 -14.26
CA GLU A 288 7.32 8.97 -13.78
C GLU A 288 6.38 7.97 -14.45
N MET A 289 6.44 7.84 -15.77
CA MET A 289 5.65 6.88 -16.53
C MET A 289 5.90 5.43 -16.09
N TYR A 290 7.16 5.05 -15.83
CA TYR A 290 7.52 3.72 -15.35
C TYR A 290 6.99 3.41 -13.94
N LYS A 291 6.60 4.42 -13.15
CA LYS A 291 6.00 4.29 -11.82
C LYS A 291 4.47 4.17 -11.85
N VAL A 292 3.81 4.38 -12.99
CA VAL A 292 2.34 4.28 -13.13
C VAL A 292 1.74 2.99 -12.54
N PRO A 293 2.31 1.78 -12.74
CA PRO A 293 1.76 0.57 -12.14
C PRO A 293 1.67 0.63 -10.61
N ILE A 294 2.64 1.27 -9.96
CA ILE A 294 2.63 1.46 -8.50
C ILE A 294 1.53 2.45 -8.11
N MET A 295 1.37 3.54 -8.87
CA MET A 295 0.33 4.54 -8.61
C MET A 295 -1.07 3.91 -8.71
N LEU A 296 -1.32 3.08 -9.72
CA LEU A 296 -2.59 2.38 -9.89
C LEU A 296 -2.92 1.45 -8.70
N ASP A 297 -1.93 0.68 -8.21
CA ASP A 297 -2.09 -0.15 -7.02
C ASP A 297 -2.48 0.69 -5.78
N LEU A 298 -1.80 1.83 -5.58
CA LEU A 298 -2.04 2.71 -4.43
C LEU A 298 -3.39 3.45 -4.53
N ILE A 299 -3.80 3.85 -5.73
CA ILE A 299 -5.11 4.44 -5.98
C ILE A 299 -6.19 3.43 -5.60
N GLN A 300 -6.08 2.20 -6.07
CA GLN A 300 -7.05 1.15 -5.75
C GLN A 300 -7.08 0.85 -4.24
N GLU A 301 -5.93 0.75 -3.57
CA GLU A 301 -5.84 0.58 -2.11
C GLU A 301 -6.60 1.68 -1.35
N GLY A 302 -6.43 2.94 -1.78
CA GLY A 302 -7.16 4.07 -1.22
C GLY A 302 -8.66 3.96 -1.43
N LEU A 303 -9.08 3.58 -2.64
CA LEU A 303 -10.49 3.43 -2.96
C LEU A 303 -11.15 2.32 -2.14
N ASP A 304 -10.49 1.18 -2.01
CA ASP A 304 -10.94 0.05 -1.19
C ASP A 304 -11.00 0.42 0.30
N SER A 305 -10.12 1.31 0.75
CA SER A 305 -10.10 1.88 2.12
C SER A 305 -11.04 3.08 2.32
N ASN A 306 -11.99 3.33 1.40
CA ASN A 306 -12.96 4.43 1.43
C ASN A 306 -12.38 5.87 1.32
N TYR A 307 -11.15 6.03 0.84
CA TYR A 307 -10.56 7.37 0.59
C TYR A 307 -10.99 7.94 -0.76
N SER A 308 -11.15 9.26 -0.85
CA SER A 308 -11.07 9.93 -2.14
C SER A 308 -9.61 10.27 -2.43
N VAL A 309 -9.14 9.88 -3.61
CA VAL A 309 -7.72 9.88 -3.98
C VAL A 309 -7.41 11.05 -4.91
N VAL A 310 -6.40 11.83 -4.55
CA VAL A 310 -5.80 12.85 -5.43
C VAL A 310 -4.45 12.36 -5.92
N VAL A 311 -4.28 12.27 -7.23
CA VAL A 311 -3.04 11.82 -7.86
C VAL A 311 -2.28 13.05 -8.36
N PHE A 312 -1.07 13.25 -7.85
CA PHE A 312 -0.22 14.36 -8.24
C PHE A 312 0.90 13.84 -9.13
N VAL A 313 0.95 14.35 -10.36
CA VAL A 313 1.94 13.99 -11.39
C VAL A 313 2.65 15.23 -11.92
N ASN A 314 3.81 15.06 -12.53
CA ASN A 314 4.58 16.17 -13.11
C ASN A 314 4.31 16.33 -14.61
N TYR A 315 3.91 15.25 -15.30
CA TYR A 315 3.83 15.24 -16.75
C TYR A 315 2.42 14.91 -17.26
N ARG A 316 2.04 15.59 -18.33
CA ARG A 316 0.73 15.45 -18.99
C ARG A 316 0.50 14.05 -19.55
N GLU A 317 1.52 13.44 -20.13
CA GLU A 317 1.45 12.07 -20.66
C GLU A 317 1.08 11.06 -19.55
N THR A 318 1.68 11.19 -18.37
CA THR A 318 1.32 10.37 -17.19
C THR A 318 -0.13 10.61 -16.77
N MET A 319 -0.55 11.88 -16.72
CA MET A 319 -1.93 12.25 -16.38
C MET A 319 -2.93 11.63 -17.35
N GLU A 320 -2.70 11.76 -18.65
CA GLU A 320 -3.58 11.24 -19.70
C GLU A 320 -3.67 9.71 -19.66
N TYR A 321 -2.54 9.02 -19.44
CA TYR A 321 -2.53 7.57 -19.29
C TYR A 321 -3.36 7.13 -18.07
N LEU A 322 -3.14 7.75 -16.91
CA LEU A 322 -3.90 7.44 -15.69
C LEU A 322 -5.38 7.76 -15.85
N ALA A 323 -5.71 8.89 -16.49
CA ALA A 323 -7.08 9.32 -16.78
C ALA A 323 -7.81 8.27 -17.64
N HIS A 324 -7.17 7.83 -18.73
CA HIS A 324 -7.72 6.81 -19.61
C HIS A 324 -7.89 5.46 -18.89
N TYR A 325 -6.87 4.99 -18.16
CA TYR A 325 -6.91 3.70 -17.47
C TYR A 325 -7.98 3.65 -16.37
N LEU A 326 -8.20 4.76 -15.67
CA LEU A 326 -9.12 4.86 -14.53
C LEU A 326 -10.52 5.34 -14.93
N ASP A 327 -10.76 5.64 -16.21
CA ASP A 327 -11.97 6.34 -16.69
C ASP A 327 -12.25 7.61 -15.84
N CYS A 328 -11.20 8.40 -15.63
CA CYS A 328 -11.23 9.60 -14.78
C CYS A 328 -11.19 10.86 -15.65
N ASP A 329 -12.21 11.71 -15.49
CA ASP A 329 -12.37 12.99 -16.17
C ASP A 329 -12.07 14.21 -15.28
N LEU A 330 -11.86 13.99 -13.97
CA LEU A 330 -11.49 15.05 -13.04
C LEU A 330 -9.98 15.34 -13.13
N LEU A 331 -9.61 16.16 -14.11
CA LEU A 331 -8.23 16.54 -14.38
C LEU A 331 -8.00 18.00 -14.00
N ILE A 332 -6.84 18.30 -13.42
CA ILE A 332 -6.36 19.67 -13.19
C ILE A 332 -5.03 19.86 -13.90
N ASN A 333 -5.00 20.71 -14.93
CA ASN A 333 -3.79 21.06 -15.66
C ASN A 333 -3.72 22.59 -15.91
N GLY A 334 -2.61 23.05 -16.50
CA GLY A 334 -2.32 24.48 -16.68
C GLY A 334 -3.17 25.15 -17.77
N ASP A 335 -3.74 24.36 -18.67
CA ASP A 335 -4.41 24.84 -19.88
C ASP A 335 -5.93 25.05 -19.68
N GLN A 336 -6.46 24.69 -18.49
CA GLN A 336 -7.88 24.77 -18.18
C GLN A 336 -8.34 26.18 -17.82
N SER A 337 -9.58 26.48 -18.22
CA SER A 337 -10.29 27.67 -17.76
C SER A 337 -10.52 27.62 -16.24
N LEU A 338 -10.77 28.79 -15.64
CA LEU A 338 -11.11 28.88 -14.21
C LEU A 338 -12.42 28.12 -13.91
N GLU A 339 -13.40 28.22 -14.80
CA GLU A 339 -14.71 27.58 -14.67
C GLU A 339 -14.60 26.05 -14.70
N ASP A 340 -13.85 25.49 -15.65
CA ASP A 340 -13.60 24.04 -15.71
C ASP A 340 -12.90 23.53 -14.46
N ARG A 341 -11.91 24.28 -13.99
CA ARG A 341 -11.15 23.94 -12.77
C ARG A 341 -12.05 23.96 -11.54
N GLU A 342 -12.91 24.98 -11.38
CA GLU A 342 -13.87 25.06 -10.29
C GLU A 342 -14.90 23.93 -10.33
N TYR A 343 -15.38 23.57 -11.52
CA TYR A 343 -16.26 22.43 -11.71
C TYR A 343 -15.60 21.14 -11.21
N VAL A 344 -14.35 20.86 -11.63
CA VAL A 344 -13.59 19.67 -11.21
C VAL A 344 -13.43 19.63 -9.69
N ILE A 345 -13.01 20.75 -9.08
CA ILE A 345 -12.85 20.86 -7.62
C ILE A 345 -14.17 20.58 -6.91
N LYS A 346 -15.28 21.16 -7.41
CA LYS A 346 -16.61 20.97 -6.83
C LYS A 346 -17.07 19.51 -6.90
N GLN A 347 -16.91 18.84 -8.05
CA GLN A 347 -17.28 17.42 -8.18
C GLN A 347 -16.50 16.55 -7.18
N PHE A 348 -15.20 16.82 -7.02
CA PHE A 348 -14.36 16.07 -6.08
C PHE A 348 -14.69 16.38 -4.61
N GLN A 349 -14.85 17.65 -4.25
CA GLN A 349 -15.21 18.05 -2.88
C GLN A 349 -16.56 17.47 -2.45
N GLN A 350 -17.54 17.45 -3.35
CA GLN A 350 -18.86 16.83 -3.13
C GLN A 350 -18.83 15.29 -3.13
N ASN A 351 -17.66 14.67 -3.32
CA ASN A 351 -17.48 13.21 -3.39
C ASN A 351 -18.29 12.52 -4.49
N LYS A 352 -18.73 13.24 -5.54
CA LYS A 352 -19.43 12.65 -6.68
C LYS A 352 -18.51 11.75 -7.50
N LYS A 353 -17.24 12.14 -7.59
CA LYS A 353 -16.15 11.33 -8.13
C LYS A 353 -15.03 11.27 -7.10
N ARG A 354 -14.43 10.08 -6.98
CA ARG A 354 -13.47 9.76 -5.91
C ARG A 354 -12.02 9.83 -6.34
N ILE A 355 -11.75 10.12 -7.61
CA ILE A 355 -10.40 10.25 -8.16
C ILE A 355 -10.30 11.64 -8.78
N LEU A 356 -9.18 12.33 -8.53
CA LEU A 356 -8.80 13.55 -9.22
C LEU A 356 -7.31 13.48 -9.55
N ILE A 357 -6.92 13.83 -10.77
CA ILE A 357 -5.52 13.82 -11.20
C ILE A 357 -5.08 15.26 -11.48
N SER A 358 -3.97 15.70 -10.89
CA SER A 358 -3.49 17.07 -11.01
C SER A 358 -2.01 17.10 -11.41
N ILE A 359 -1.68 17.95 -12.38
CA ILE A 359 -0.30 18.34 -12.64
C ILE A 359 0.16 19.24 -11.49
N ILE A 360 1.33 18.96 -10.90
CA ILE A 360 1.82 19.66 -9.72
C ILE A 360 2.11 21.14 -10.03
N GLN A 361 2.80 21.41 -11.15
CA GLN A 361 3.17 22.76 -11.57
C GLN A 361 1.96 23.60 -11.97
N ALA A 362 0.89 22.97 -12.49
CA ALA A 362 -0.37 23.63 -12.81
C ALA A 362 -1.14 24.07 -11.55
N GLY A 363 -0.80 23.51 -10.39
CA GLY A 363 -1.40 23.81 -9.11
C GLY A 363 -0.91 25.10 -8.44
N GLY A 364 -0.11 25.95 -9.11
CA GLY A 364 0.45 27.18 -8.54
C GLY A 364 -0.56 28.17 -7.94
N VAL A 365 -1.86 28.00 -8.24
CA VAL A 365 -2.97 28.71 -7.59
C VAL A 365 -3.48 27.86 -6.42
N GLY A 366 -3.79 28.46 -5.26
CA GLY A 366 -4.13 27.80 -3.99
C GLY A 366 -5.38 26.89 -3.95
N ILE A 367 -5.43 25.83 -4.77
CA ILE A 367 -6.49 24.83 -4.83
C ILE A 367 -6.60 24.09 -3.49
N SER A 368 -7.83 23.93 -3.02
CA SER A 368 -8.16 23.23 -1.78
C SER A 368 -8.97 21.97 -2.09
N LEU A 369 -8.39 20.80 -1.79
CA LEU A 369 -8.98 19.49 -2.06
C LEU A 369 -9.26 18.69 -0.77
N HIS A 370 -9.20 19.36 0.37
CA HIS A 370 -9.44 18.75 1.69
C HIS A 370 -10.88 18.22 1.83
N ASP A 371 -11.06 17.27 2.74
CA ASP A 371 -12.40 16.75 3.05
C ASP A 371 -13.19 17.77 3.89
N ILE A 372 -14.34 18.19 3.35
CA ILE A 372 -15.27 19.12 3.96
C ILE A 372 -16.50 18.43 4.58
N HIS A 373 -16.69 17.13 4.33
CA HIS A 373 -17.87 16.37 4.76
C HIS A 373 -17.55 15.34 5.85
N GLY A 374 -16.33 14.80 5.89
CA GLY A 374 -15.87 13.86 6.91
C GLY A 374 -16.14 12.37 6.59
N ASN A 375 -16.86 12.09 5.51
CA ASN A 375 -17.28 10.73 5.13
C ASN A 375 -16.26 10.03 4.22
N HIS A 376 -15.42 10.80 3.53
CA HIS A 376 -14.45 10.30 2.55
C HIS A 376 -13.10 10.98 2.80
N PRO A 377 -12.27 10.42 3.70
CA PRO A 377 -10.97 11.00 3.98
C PRO A 377 -10.11 11.10 2.72
N ARG A 378 -9.18 12.05 2.70
CA ARG A 378 -8.33 12.29 1.52
C ARG A 378 -7.04 11.50 1.60
N MET A 379 -6.71 10.84 0.50
CA MET A 379 -5.40 10.27 0.27
C MET A 379 -4.76 10.91 -0.95
N SER A 380 -3.46 11.21 -0.91
CA SER A 380 -2.71 11.56 -2.12
C SER A 380 -1.72 10.48 -2.51
N VAL A 381 -1.63 10.24 -3.81
CA VAL A 381 -0.57 9.46 -4.45
C VAL A 381 0.27 10.45 -5.23
N ILE A 382 1.51 10.66 -4.79
CA ILE A 382 2.35 11.76 -5.27
C ILE A 382 3.56 11.17 -5.99
N SER A 383 3.67 11.49 -7.28
CA SER A 383 4.95 11.41 -7.98
C SER A 383 5.86 12.53 -7.48
N PRO A 384 6.96 12.23 -6.77
CA PRO A 384 7.83 13.25 -6.21
C PRO A 384 8.33 14.21 -7.29
N THR A 385 8.30 15.51 -7.00
CA THR A 385 8.89 16.51 -7.90
C THR A 385 10.36 16.73 -7.56
N TRP A 386 11.02 17.51 -8.39
CA TRP A 386 12.41 17.92 -8.19
C TRP A 386 12.51 19.32 -7.55
N SER A 387 11.40 19.89 -7.08
CA SER A 387 11.34 21.19 -6.39
C SER A 387 10.74 21.06 -4.98
N GLY A 388 11.50 21.50 -3.97
CA GLY A 388 11.07 21.47 -2.58
C GLY A 388 9.88 22.39 -2.30
N GLN A 389 9.78 23.49 -3.05
CA GLN A 389 8.65 24.41 -2.98
C GLN A 389 7.37 23.74 -3.48
N ASP A 390 7.43 23.06 -4.63
CA ASP A 390 6.28 22.34 -5.19
C ASP A 390 5.81 21.23 -4.24
N MET A 391 6.75 20.47 -3.66
CA MET A 391 6.43 19.43 -2.68
C MET A 391 5.70 20.00 -1.46
N LYS A 392 6.18 21.12 -0.90
CA LYS A 392 5.50 21.83 0.21
C LYS A 392 4.09 22.25 -0.16
N GLN A 393 3.90 22.76 -1.37
CA GLN A 393 2.58 23.15 -1.86
C GLN A 393 1.65 21.95 -2.01
N VAL A 394 2.12 20.83 -2.57
CA VAL A 394 1.36 19.58 -2.70
C VAL A 394 0.88 19.09 -1.34
N PHE A 395 1.76 19.11 -0.33
CA PHE A 395 1.41 18.67 1.02
C PHE A 395 0.29 19.48 1.68
N GLY A 396 0.04 20.70 1.23
CA GLY A 396 -1.06 21.56 1.70
C GLY A 396 -2.38 21.43 0.94
N ARG A 397 -2.46 20.63 -0.14
CA ARG A 397 -3.65 20.59 -1.02
C ARG A 397 -4.81 19.83 -0.42
N ILE A 398 -4.53 18.64 0.13
CA ILE A 398 -5.56 17.75 0.67
C ILE A 398 -5.79 17.90 2.18
N HIS A 399 -5.00 18.75 2.85
CA HIS A 399 -5.11 19.01 4.28
C HIS A 399 -5.15 20.52 4.56
N ARG A 400 -6.20 20.95 5.28
CA ARG A 400 -6.40 22.31 5.79
C ARG A 400 -6.88 22.28 7.25
N ALA A 401 -6.80 23.42 7.94
CA ALA A 401 -7.23 23.54 9.34
C ALA A 401 -8.70 23.13 9.58
N LYS A 402 -9.58 23.35 8.58
CA LYS A 402 -11.02 23.00 8.63
C LYS A 402 -11.36 21.59 8.11
N SER A 403 -10.35 20.75 7.82
CA SER A 403 -10.59 19.39 7.32
C SER A 403 -11.38 18.58 8.35
N GLN A 404 -12.42 17.89 7.90
CA GLN A 404 -13.28 17.07 8.76
C GLN A 404 -12.67 15.70 9.07
N SER A 405 -11.64 15.30 8.34
CA SER A 405 -10.92 14.05 8.52
C SER A 405 -9.40 14.23 8.35
N PRO A 406 -8.56 13.40 9.00
CA PRO A 406 -7.13 13.35 8.69
C PRO A 406 -6.84 12.97 7.24
N ALA A 407 -5.73 13.48 6.70
CA ALA A 407 -5.25 13.21 5.35
C ALA A 407 -4.01 12.32 5.36
N ILE A 408 -3.87 11.45 4.36
CA ILE A 408 -2.70 10.60 4.15
C ILE A 408 -2.05 10.96 2.83
N GLN A 409 -0.73 11.08 2.79
CA GLN A 409 0.02 11.44 1.59
C GLN A 409 1.14 10.45 1.36
N LYS A 410 1.12 9.76 0.21
CA LYS A 410 2.10 8.73 -0.13
C LYS A 410 3.01 9.24 -1.24
N LEU A 411 4.31 9.34 -0.96
CA LEU A 411 5.34 9.62 -1.96
C LEU A 411 5.76 8.33 -2.64
N VAL A 412 5.73 8.30 -3.97
CA VAL A 412 6.00 7.09 -4.76
C VAL A 412 7.46 7.04 -5.21
N TYR A 413 8.26 6.28 -4.46
CA TYR A 413 9.65 5.96 -4.79
C TYR A 413 9.82 4.48 -5.16
N CYS A 414 10.70 4.19 -6.10
CA CYS A 414 11.04 2.87 -6.60
C CYS A 414 12.20 2.27 -5.80
N ALA A 415 11.92 1.17 -5.10
CA ALA A 415 12.93 0.40 -4.38
C ALA A 415 13.99 -0.20 -5.31
N GLY A 416 15.23 -0.28 -4.83
CA GLY A 416 16.37 -0.82 -5.56
C GLY A 416 16.86 0.11 -6.67
N THR A 417 16.61 1.41 -6.55
CA THR A 417 17.10 2.44 -7.47
C THR A 417 17.72 3.58 -6.69
N TYR A 418 18.20 4.59 -7.40
CA TYR A 418 18.68 5.81 -6.78
C TYR A 418 17.63 6.52 -5.88
N GLU A 419 16.34 6.25 -6.07
CA GLU A 419 15.27 6.78 -5.20
C GLU A 419 15.34 6.28 -3.75
N ASP A 420 16.08 5.19 -3.46
CA ASP A 420 16.33 4.71 -2.09
C ASP A 420 17.04 5.75 -1.21
N GLU A 421 17.98 6.52 -1.78
CA GLU A 421 18.68 7.58 -1.07
C GLU A 421 17.78 8.80 -0.87
N ILE A 422 17.06 9.19 -1.93
CA ILE A 422 16.14 10.34 -1.92
C ILE A 422 15.06 10.13 -0.86
N SER A 423 14.45 8.94 -0.82
CA SER A 423 13.40 8.63 0.16
C SER A 423 13.89 8.76 1.60
N LYS A 424 15.13 8.33 1.90
CA LYS A 424 15.71 8.44 3.26
C LYS A 424 15.96 9.90 3.65
N LEU A 425 16.50 10.70 2.73
CA LEU A 425 16.73 12.13 2.96
C LEU A 425 15.42 12.86 3.23
N ILE A 426 14.39 12.58 2.41
CA ILE A 426 13.07 13.17 2.57
C ILE A 426 12.42 12.72 3.88
N GLU A 427 12.48 11.45 4.25
CA GLU A 427 11.95 10.95 5.52
C GLU A 427 12.56 11.68 6.73
N GLN A 428 13.88 11.91 6.73
CA GLN A 428 14.55 12.67 7.79
C GLN A 428 14.05 14.12 7.87
N LYS A 429 13.82 14.75 6.72
CA LYS A 429 13.38 16.15 6.62
C LYS A 429 11.88 16.34 6.81
N LEU A 430 11.05 15.32 6.63
CA LEU A 430 9.61 15.40 6.91
C LEU A 430 9.31 15.70 8.39
N LYS A 431 10.25 15.44 9.30
CA LYS A 431 10.17 15.91 10.70
C LYS A 431 10.11 17.44 10.81
N ASN A 432 10.68 18.16 9.85
CA ASN A 432 10.59 19.60 9.70
C ASN A 432 10.41 19.98 8.23
N ILE A 433 9.16 19.94 7.74
CA ILE A 433 8.79 20.16 6.34
C ILE A 433 9.41 21.46 5.77
N SER A 434 9.62 22.49 6.61
CA SER A 434 10.26 23.75 6.19
C SER A 434 11.68 23.58 5.65
N GLY A 435 12.39 22.52 6.05
CA GLY A 435 13.78 22.23 5.67
C GLY A 435 13.97 21.49 4.33
N ILE A 436 12.89 21.12 3.63
CA ILE A 436 12.98 20.49 2.30
C ILE A 436 13.43 21.53 1.26
N ASN A 437 14.50 21.21 0.54
CA ASN A 437 15.07 22.00 -0.55
C ASN A 437 15.28 21.15 -1.83
N ASP A 438 15.60 21.81 -2.94
CA ASP A 438 15.73 21.14 -4.25
C ASP A 438 16.89 20.14 -4.30
N ASN A 439 17.98 20.40 -3.57
CA ASN A 439 19.13 19.50 -3.52
C ASN A 439 18.78 18.14 -2.89
N ASP A 440 17.80 18.10 -1.98
CA ASP A 440 17.36 16.85 -1.34
C ASP A 440 16.62 15.92 -2.30
N LEU A 441 15.92 16.50 -3.27
CA LEU A 441 15.10 15.79 -4.25
C LEU A 441 15.94 15.24 -5.40
N VAL A 442 17.14 15.79 -5.57
CA VAL A 442 18.13 15.30 -6.52
C VAL A 442 19.00 14.20 -5.92
N GLY A 443 19.03 14.02 -4.59
CA GLY A 443 19.85 13.02 -3.89
C GLY A 443 21.35 13.37 -3.81
N SER A 444 22.13 12.56 -3.07
CA SER A 444 23.61 12.63 -3.03
C SER A 444 24.19 12.33 -4.42
N LYS A 445 25.28 12.96 -4.89
CA LYS A 445 25.89 12.61 -6.20
C LYS A 445 25.87 11.10 -6.41
N ILE A 446 25.11 10.61 -7.42
CA ILE A 446 24.99 9.18 -7.72
C ILE A 446 26.42 8.64 -7.74
N PRO A 447 26.76 7.65 -6.88
CA PRO A 447 28.08 7.05 -6.93
C PRO A 447 28.24 6.52 -8.35
N ILE A 448 29.14 7.14 -9.12
CA ILE A 448 29.45 6.69 -10.48
C ILE A 448 30.06 5.31 -10.26
N GLN A 449 29.26 4.25 -10.40
CA GLN A 449 29.81 2.93 -10.63
C GLN A 449 30.42 3.03 -12.01
N LYS A 450 31.72 3.35 -12.05
CA LYS A 450 32.47 3.33 -13.29
C LYS A 450 32.55 1.86 -13.67
N TYR A 451 31.88 1.50 -14.76
CA TYR A 451 32.19 0.24 -15.41
C TYR A 451 33.37 0.50 -16.31
N ARG A 452 34.46 -0.25 -16.14
CA ARG A 452 35.52 -0.27 -17.15
C ARG A 452 35.15 -1.34 -18.18
N GLU A 453 35.26 -0.98 -19.46
CA GLU A 453 35.21 -1.96 -20.53
C GLU A 453 36.49 -2.78 -20.48
N VAL A 454 36.37 -4.08 -20.25
CA VAL A 454 37.48 -5.03 -20.26
C VAL A 454 37.20 -6.05 -21.35
N LEU A 455 38.20 -6.30 -22.18
CA LEU A 455 38.16 -7.39 -23.14
C LEU A 455 38.64 -8.66 -22.45
N VAL A 456 37.73 -9.63 -22.29
CA VAL A 456 38.08 -10.98 -21.83
C VAL A 456 37.68 -11.95 -22.94
N ASP A 457 38.64 -12.73 -23.43
CA ASP A 457 38.47 -13.68 -24.54
C ASP A 457 37.80 -13.09 -25.79
N GLY A 458 38.15 -11.85 -26.14
CA GLY A 458 37.60 -11.14 -27.31
C GLY A 458 36.16 -10.67 -27.16
N LYS A 459 35.52 -10.85 -26.00
CA LYS A 459 34.20 -10.31 -25.68
C LYS A 459 34.32 -9.08 -24.77
N LYS A 460 33.53 -8.05 -25.07
CA LYS A 460 33.41 -6.86 -24.22
C LYS A 460 32.65 -7.24 -22.95
N ILE A 461 33.32 -7.16 -21.80
CA ILE A 461 32.74 -7.36 -20.47
C ILE A 461 32.86 -6.04 -19.70
N TYR A 462 31.82 -5.67 -18.97
CA TYR A 462 31.80 -4.47 -18.14
C TYR A 462 32.08 -4.88 -16.69
N GLU A 463 33.30 -4.61 -16.20
CA GLU A 463 33.66 -4.88 -14.81
C GLU A 463 33.38 -3.67 -13.93
N LYS A 464 32.85 -3.93 -12.73
CA LYS A 464 32.59 -2.92 -11.69
C LYS A 464 33.93 -2.43 -11.11
N PHE A 465 34.14 -1.11 -11.14
CA PHE A 465 35.31 -0.44 -10.57
C PHE A 465 35.04 0.07 -9.16
#